data_AF-A6JDH1-F1
#
_entry.id   AF-A6JDH1-F1
#
_cell.length_a   1.000
_cell.length_b   1.000
_cell.length_c   1.000
_cell.angle_alpha   90.00
_cell.angle_beta   90.00
_cell.angle_gamma   90.00
#
_symmetry.space_group_name_H-M   'P 1'
#
loop_
_entity.id
_entity.type
_entity.pdbx_description
1 polymer ?
#
loop_
_entity_poly.entity_id
_entity_poly.type
_entity_poly.pdbx_seq_one_letter_code
_entity_poly.pdbx_strand_id
1 'polypeptide(L)'
;MIFLQGSEVIFKVALSLLGSHKPLILQHENLETIVDFIKNTLPNLGLVQMEKTISQVFEMDIAKQLQAYEVEYHVLQEELIDSSPLSDNQRMDKLEKTNSSLRKQNLDLLEQLQVEHICKAAS
;
A
#
# COMPACT_ATOMS: atom_id res chain seq x y z
N MET A 1 -5.81 -2.68 24.60
CA MET A 1 -5.36 -3.45 23.42
C MET A 1 -4.80 -2.55 22.33
N ILE A 2 -5.56 -1.60 21.76
CA ILE A 2 -5.03 -0.68 20.72
C ILE A 2 -3.78 0.09 21.18
N PHE A 3 -3.77 0.58 22.42
CA PHE A 3 -2.58 1.28 22.97
C PHE A 3 -1.36 0.39 23.22
N LEU A 4 -1.53 -0.94 23.27
CA LEU A 4 -0.46 -1.90 23.56
C LEU A 4 0.08 -2.57 22.29
N GLN A 5 -0.80 -2.93 21.36
CA GLN A 5 -0.49 -3.69 20.14
C GLN A 5 -0.62 -2.85 18.86
N GLY A 6 -0.98 -1.56 18.96
CA GLY A 6 -1.13 -0.66 17.83
C GLY A 6 -2.47 -0.81 17.08
N SER A 7 -2.54 -0.20 15.90
CA SER A 7 -3.73 -0.16 15.05
C SER A 7 -4.09 -1.51 14.41
N GLU A 8 -3.15 -2.46 14.36
CA GLU A 8 -3.38 -3.80 13.83
C GLU A 8 -4.50 -4.55 14.54
N VAL A 9 -4.78 -4.20 15.81
CA VAL A 9 -5.88 -4.75 16.60
C VAL A 9 -7.24 -4.53 15.91
N ILE A 10 -7.39 -3.47 15.11
CA ILE A 10 -8.62 -3.21 14.35
C ILE A 10 -8.88 -4.36 13.37
N PHE A 11 -7.86 -4.78 12.62
CA PHE A 11 -7.97 -5.91 11.70
C PHE A 11 -8.24 -7.20 12.46
N LYS A 12 -7.59 -7.39 13.61
CA LYS A 12 -7.82 -8.59 14.43
C LYS A 12 -9.27 -8.67 14.92
N VAL A 13 -9.82 -7.58 15.44
CA VAL A 13 -11.21 -7.53 15.89
C VAL A 13 -12.16 -7.76 14.72
N ALA A 14 -11.95 -7.10 13.59
CA ALA A 14 -12.77 -7.29 12.40
C ALA A 14 -12.78 -8.75 11.93
N LEU A 15 -11.61 -9.39 11.82
CA LEU A 15 -11.48 -10.78 11.42
C LEU A 15 -12.13 -11.75 12.42
N SER A 16 -11.96 -11.53 13.72
CA SER A 16 -12.58 -12.38 14.74
C SER A 16 -14.11 -12.26 14.72
N LEU A 17 -14.65 -11.04 14.58
CA LEU A 17 -16.09 -10.80 14.51
C LEU A 17 -16.71 -11.43 13.27
N LEU A 18 -16.14 -11.17 12.09
CA LEU A 18 -16.59 -11.74 10.81
C LEU A 18 -16.44 -13.26 10.79
N GLY A 19 -15.32 -13.78 11.33
CA GLY A 19 -15.07 -15.22 11.44
C GLY A 19 -16.08 -15.92 12.34
N SER A 20 -16.42 -15.32 13.48
CA SER A 20 -17.39 -15.87 14.43
C SER A 20 -18.81 -15.91 13.86
N HIS A 21 -19.17 -14.93 13.03
CA HIS A 21 -20.50 -14.82 12.42
C HIS A 21 -20.57 -15.36 10.98
N LYS A 22 -19.47 -15.92 10.46
CA LYS A 22 -19.37 -16.45 9.08
C LYS A 22 -20.54 -17.37 8.70
N PRO A 23 -20.99 -18.32 9.53
CA PRO A 23 -22.11 -19.19 9.17
C PRO A 23 -23.45 -18.44 9.02
N LEU A 24 -23.64 -17.36 9.77
CA LEU A 24 -24.85 -16.54 9.71
C LEU A 24 -24.79 -15.60 8.49
N ILE A 25 -23.63 -15.01 8.22
CA ILE A 25 -23.41 -14.17 7.05
C ILE A 25 -23.65 -14.95 5.75
N LEU A 26 -23.22 -16.21 5.69
CA LEU A 26 -23.39 -17.08 4.50
C LEU A 26 -24.84 -17.56 4.27
N GLN A 27 -25.77 -17.34 5.21
CA GLN A 27 -27.20 -17.67 5.02
C GLN A 27 -27.94 -16.60 4.21
N HIS A 28 -27.36 -15.41 4.07
CA HIS A 28 -27.95 -14.30 3.35
C HIS A 28 -27.65 -14.39 1.85
N GLU A 29 -28.68 -14.33 1.01
CA GLU A 29 -28.55 -14.53 -0.46
C GLU A 29 -28.30 -13.24 -1.25
N ASN A 30 -28.49 -12.09 -0.63
CA ASN A 30 -28.44 -10.77 -1.27
C ASN A 30 -27.54 -9.79 -0.50
N LEU A 31 -26.87 -8.91 -1.26
CA LEU A 31 -25.94 -7.93 -0.71
C LEU A 31 -26.59 -7.04 0.36
N GLU A 32 -27.84 -6.63 0.13
CA GLU A 32 -28.58 -5.77 1.06
C GLU A 32 -28.70 -6.41 2.46
N THR A 33 -29.10 -7.69 2.54
CA THR A 33 -29.26 -8.35 3.85
C THR A 33 -27.93 -8.70 4.49
N ILE A 34 -26.88 -8.98 3.69
CA ILE A 34 -25.51 -9.16 4.21
C ILE A 34 -25.04 -7.86 4.87
N VAL A 35 -25.20 -6.72 4.19
CA VAL A 35 -24.79 -5.40 4.72
C VAL A 35 -25.64 -5.03 5.93
N ASP A 36 -26.94 -5.29 5.90
CA ASP A 36 -27.84 -5.07 7.01
C ASP A 36 -27.43 -5.89 8.25
N PHE A 37 -27.12 -7.18 8.06
CA PHE A 37 -26.61 -8.03 9.14
C PHE A 37 -25.31 -7.50 9.74
N ILE A 38 -24.34 -7.11 8.89
CA ILE A 38 -23.03 -6.58 9.36
C ILE A 38 -23.22 -5.24 10.09
N LYS A 39 -24.16 -4.41 9.69
CA LYS A 39 -24.37 -3.08 10.30
C LYS A 39 -25.24 -3.10 11.54
N ASN A 40 -26.29 -3.92 11.55
CA ASN A 40 -27.34 -3.85 12.56
C ASN A 40 -27.34 -5.05 13.50
N THR A 41 -27.00 -6.24 13.03
CA THR A 41 -27.03 -7.47 13.86
C THR A 41 -25.68 -7.76 14.50
N LEU A 42 -24.60 -7.63 13.74
CA LEU A 42 -23.23 -7.93 14.18
C LEU A 42 -22.76 -7.07 15.36
N PRO A 43 -23.14 -5.78 15.52
CA PRO A 43 -22.77 -5.02 16.72
C PRO A 43 -23.50 -5.48 17.99
N ASN A 44 -24.64 -6.16 17.87
CA ASN A 44 -25.48 -6.60 19.00
C ASN A 44 -24.96 -7.92 19.61
N LEU A 45 -23.70 -7.91 20.05
CA LEU A 45 -23.01 -9.06 20.62
C LEU A 45 -23.42 -9.26 22.08
N GLY A 46 -23.74 -10.50 22.45
CA GLY A 46 -23.88 -10.87 23.86
C GLY A 46 -22.55 -10.86 24.60
N LEU A 47 -22.58 -10.69 25.92
CA LEU A 47 -21.37 -10.61 26.78
C LEU A 47 -20.40 -11.78 26.56
N VAL A 48 -20.92 -13.00 26.44
CA VAL A 48 -20.12 -14.22 26.21
C VAL A 48 -19.38 -14.18 24.87
N GLN A 49 -20.01 -13.62 23.83
CA GLN A 49 -19.39 -13.49 22.52
C GLN A 49 -18.30 -12.42 22.54
N MET A 50 -18.54 -11.29 23.22
CA MET A 50 -17.54 -10.23 23.37
C MET A 50 -16.28 -10.76 24.08
N GLU A 51 -16.45 -11.51 25.17
CA GLU A 51 -15.32 -12.09 25.90
C GLU A 51 -14.53 -13.09 25.03
N LYS A 52 -15.23 -13.95 24.29
CA LYS A 52 -14.60 -14.88 23.34
C LYS A 52 -13.84 -14.13 22.24
N THR A 53 -14.41 -13.06 21.70
CA THR A 53 -13.74 -12.20 20.70
C THR A 53 -12.49 -11.56 21.27
N ILE A 54 -12.53 -11.02 22.49
CA ILE A 54 -11.36 -10.41 23.13
C ILE A 54 -10.23 -11.44 23.29
N SER A 55 -10.54 -12.62 23.82
CA SER A 55 -9.56 -13.70 24.00
C SER A 55 -8.95 -14.14 22.66
N GLN A 56 -9.79 -14.33 21.64
CA GLN A 56 -9.32 -14.73 20.31
C GLN A 56 -8.44 -13.65 19.67
N VAL A 57 -8.83 -12.38 19.76
CA VAL A 57 -8.04 -11.24 19.25
C VAL A 57 -6.68 -11.16 19.92
N PHE A 58 -6.59 -11.53 21.20
CA PHE A 58 -5.34 -11.51 21.94
C PHE A 58 -4.35 -12.58 21.46
N GLU A 59 -4.84 -13.78 21.16
CA GLU A 59 -4.02 -14.89 20.65
C GLU A 59 -3.70 -14.79 19.17
N MET A 60 -4.48 -13.99 18.43
CA MET A 60 -4.35 -13.92 16.98
C MET A 60 -3.14 -13.10 16.56
N ASP A 61 -2.26 -13.72 15.77
CA ASP A 61 -1.12 -13.08 15.11
C ASP A 61 -1.33 -13.03 13.60
N ILE A 62 -1.34 -11.82 13.06
CA ILE A 62 -1.54 -11.53 11.63
C ILE A 62 -0.47 -10.58 11.09
N ALA A 63 0.58 -10.27 11.85
CA ALA A 63 1.55 -9.23 11.48
C ALA A 63 2.23 -9.57 10.14
N LYS A 64 2.66 -10.83 9.97
CA LYS A 64 3.30 -11.30 8.74
C LYS A 64 2.35 -11.28 7.54
N GLN A 65 1.10 -11.67 7.76
CA GLN A 65 0.07 -11.69 6.73
C GLN A 65 -0.28 -10.27 6.29
N LEU A 66 -0.40 -9.33 7.23
CA LEU A 66 -0.66 -7.93 6.94
C LEU A 66 0.47 -7.32 6.11
N GLN A 67 1.72 -7.60 6.47
CA GLN A 67 2.88 -7.17 5.69
C GLN A 67 2.90 -7.78 4.29
N ALA A 68 2.55 -9.07 4.14
CA ALA A 68 2.45 -9.71 2.83
C ALA A 68 1.37 -9.05 1.96
N TYR A 69 0.19 -8.77 2.52
CA TYR A 69 -0.90 -8.08 1.83
C TYR A 69 -0.55 -6.64 1.48
N GLU A 70 0.20 -5.94 2.33
CA GLU A 70 0.71 -4.60 2.04
C GLU A 70 1.63 -4.63 0.82
N VAL A 71 2.59 -5.56 0.77
CA VAL A 71 3.49 -5.71 -0.38
C VAL A 71 2.71 -6.06 -1.64
N GLU A 72 1.78 -7.01 -1.56
CA GLU A 72 0.93 -7.41 -2.69
C GLU A 72 0.10 -6.24 -3.23
N TYR A 73 -0.48 -5.44 -2.33
CA TYR A 73 -1.24 -4.25 -2.73
C TYR A 73 -0.37 -3.23 -3.48
N HIS A 74 0.86 -2.98 -3.03
CA HIS A 74 1.78 -2.07 -3.71
C HIS A 74 2.19 -2.60 -5.09
N VAL A 75 2.48 -3.91 -5.19
CA VAL A 75 2.82 -4.54 -6.48
C VAL A 75 1.65 -4.39 -7.48
N LEU A 76 0.42 -4.69 -7.06
CA LEU A 76 -0.76 -4.54 -7.91
C LEU A 76 -1.02 -3.08 -8.32
N GLN A 77 -0.77 -2.13 -7.41
CA GLN A 77 -0.84 -0.71 -7.75
C GLN A 77 0.19 -0.31 -8.81
N GLU A 78 1.44 -0.76 -8.65
CA GLU A 78 2.50 -0.47 -9.62
C GLU A 78 2.17 -1.05 -11.00
N GLU A 79 1.63 -2.26 -11.09
CA GLU A 79 1.21 -2.87 -12.37
C GLU A 79 0.06 -2.08 -13.05
N LEU A 80 -0.91 -1.59 -12.26
CA LEU A 80 -2.02 -0.76 -12.76
C LEU A 80 -1.57 0.65 -13.17
N ILE A 81 -0.57 1.20 -12.48
CA ILE A 81 -0.03 2.53 -12.78
C ILE A 81 0.89 2.47 -14.00
N ASP A 82 1.73 1.44 -14.14
CA ASP A 82 2.56 1.22 -15.34
C ASP A 82 1.72 0.91 -16.59
N SER A 83 0.45 0.52 -16.45
CA SER A 83 -0.50 0.40 -17.56
C SER A 83 -1.31 1.67 -17.84
N SER A 84 -1.12 2.74 -17.05
CA SER A 84 -1.81 4.02 -17.23
C SER A 84 -0.98 5.00 -18.07
N PRO A 85 -1.53 5.58 -19.15
CA PRO A 85 -0.82 6.54 -20.01
C PRO A 85 -0.39 7.83 -19.28
N LEU A 86 -0.94 8.11 -18.09
CA LEU A 86 -0.52 9.23 -17.25
C LEU A 86 0.83 8.97 -16.54
N SER A 87 1.13 7.71 -16.21
CA SER A 87 2.41 7.30 -15.62
C SER A 87 3.55 7.42 -16.65
N ASP A 88 3.29 7.02 -17.90
CA ASP A 88 4.25 7.16 -18.99
C ASP A 88 4.66 8.61 -19.22
N ASN A 89 3.72 9.55 -19.19
CA ASN A 89 4.04 10.98 -19.29
C ASN A 89 4.89 11.47 -18.10
N GLN A 90 4.58 11.07 -16.87
CA GLN A 90 5.38 11.46 -15.70
C GLN A 90 6.79 10.84 -15.73
N ARG A 91 6.93 9.62 -16.23
CA ARG A 91 8.20 8.93 -16.42
C ARG A 91 9.02 9.60 -17.53
N MET A 92 8.37 9.96 -18.63
CA MET A 92 8.96 10.68 -19.76
C MET A 92 9.45 12.07 -19.33
N ASP A 93 8.68 12.83 -18.55
CA ASP A 93 9.09 14.13 -18.01
C ASP A 93 10.32 14.03 -17.09
N LYS A 94 10.38 12.98 -16.25
CA LYS A 94 11.56 12.73 -15.39
C LYS A 94 12.78 12.37 -16.23
N LEU A 95 12.60 11.54 -17.26
CA LEU A 95 13.68 11.16 -18.18
C LEU A 95 14.17 12.37 -19.00
N GLU A 96 13.28 13.22 -19.47
CA GLU A 96 13.63 14.43 -20.24
C GLU A 96 14.41 15.44 -19.37
N LYS A 97 13.98 15.68 -18.14
CA LYS A 97 14.73 16.52 -17.18
C LYS A 97 16.13 15.96 -16.90
N THR A 98 16.23 14.64 -16.70
CA THR A 98 17.52 13.98 -16.43
C THR A 98 18.42 14.06 -17.67
N ASN A 99 17.88 13.81 -18.87
CA ASN A 99 18.61 13.87 -20.12
C ASN A 99 19.09 15.31 -20.42
N SER A 100 18.24 16.31 -20.19
CA SER A 100 18.62 17.71 -20.33
C SER A 100 19.74 18.10 -19.37
N SER A 101 19.69 17.62 -18.12
CA SER A 101 20.77 17.86 -17.15
C SER A 101 22.08 17.21 -17.57
N LEU A 102 22.03 15.94 -18.00
CA LEU A 102 23.20 15.21 -18.50
C LEU A 102 23.79 15.81 -19.78
N ARG A 103 22.94 16.33 -20.68
CA ARG A 103 23.38 17.04 -21.89
C ARG A 103 24.10 18.33 -21.53
N LYS A 104 23.59 19.07 -20.55
CA LYS A 104 24.24 20.29 -20.05
C LYS A 104 25.60 19.96 -19.42
N GLN A 105 25.67 18.93 -18.59
CA GLN A 105 26.95 18.48 -18.03
C GLN A 105 27.93 18.01 -19.10
N ASN A 106 27.48 17.28 -20.12
CA ASN A 106 28.33 16.89 -21.25
C ASN A 106 28.85 18.11 -22.00
N LEU A 107 28.02 19.13 -22.20
CA LEU A 107 28.43 20.36 -22.87
C LEU A 107 29.49 21.10 -22.04
N ASP A 108 29.24 21.31 -20.74
CA ASP A 108 30.20 21.96 -19.84
C ASP A 108 31.55 21.22 -19.81
N LEU A 109 31.53 19.87 -19.79
CA LEU A 109 32.74 19.05 -19.83
C LEU A 109 33.48 19.17 -21.19
N LEU A 110 32.75 19.21 -22.30
CA LEU A 110 33.34 19.42 -23.62
C LEU A 110 33.99 20.82 -23.74
N GLU A 111 33.35 21.85 -23.20
CA GLU A 111 33.92 23.20 -23.15
C GLU A 111 35.19 23.23 -22.30
N GLN A 112 35.20 22.59 -21.13
CA GLN A 112 36.40 22.48 -20.29
C GLN A 112 37.56 21.81 -21.03
N LEU A 113 37.30 20.70 -21.74
CA LEU A 113 38.31 20.03 -22.56
C LEU A 113 38.81 20.93 -23.69
N GLN A 114 37.93 21.68 -24.35
CA GLN A 114 38.32 22.59 -25.43
C GLN A 114 39.17 23.76 -24.93
N VAL A 115 38.83 24.33 -23.78
CA VAL A 115 39.63 25.38 -23.13
C VAL A 115 41.00 24.85 -22.72
N GLU A 116 41.07 23.62 -22.20
CA GLU A 116 42.34 22.98 -21.84
C GLU A 116 43.23 22.73 -23.07
N HIS A 117 42.62 22.33 -24.20
CA HIS A 117 43.31 22.17 -25.48
C HIS A 117 43.79 23.50 -26.07
N ILE A 118 42.99 24.57 -26.00
CA ILE A 118 43.38 25.90 -26.49
C ILE A 118 44.50 26.50 -25.62
N CYS A 119 44.43 26.36 -24.30
CA CYS A 119 45.50 26.79 -23.39
C CYS A 119 46.80 26.01 -23.59
N LYS A 120 46.75 24.71 -23.91
CA LYS A 120 47.93 23.90 -24.26
C LYS A 120 48.54 24.24 -25.62
N ALA A 121 47.75 24.74 -26.58
CA ALA A 121 48.25 25.13 -27.91
C ALA A 121 48.85 26.54 -27.94
N ALA A 122 48.57 27.37 -26.93
CA ALA A 122 49.05 28.76 -26.80
C ALA A 122 50.30 28.92 -25.91
N SER A 123 50.82 27.82 -25.33
CA SER A 123 52.13 27.73 -24.66
C SER A 123 53.12 26.93 -25.49
#